data_AF-A0A151QM68-F1
#
_entry.id   AF-A0A151QM68-F1
#
_cell.length_a   1.000
_cell.length_b   1.000
_cell.length_c   1.000
_cell.angle_alpha   90.00
_cell.angle_beta   90.00
_cell.angle_gamma   90.00
#
_symmetry.space_group_name_H-M   'P 1'
#
loop_
_entity.id
_entity.type
_entity.pdbx_description
1 polymer ?
#
loop_
_entity_poly.entity_id
_entity_poly.type
_entity_poly.pdbx_seq_one_letter_code
_entity_poly.pdbx_strand_id
1 'polypeptide(L)' 'MKVEQLFSCHGISEEKKVSLATLSFQGHVMYWWTSLEKERRLHHEPPIQYWNELRSALRRRHIPPHYDRELMDKLQRLK' A
#
# COMPACT_ATOMS: atom_id res chain seq x y z
N MET A 1 4.19 -3.51 11.00
CA MET A 1 2.77 -3.49 10.55
C MET A 1 2.10 -4.79 10.97
N LYS A 2 0.86 -4.75 11.47
CA LYS A 2 0.11 -5.94 11.96
C LYS A 2 -0.07 -7.03 10.89
N VAL A 3 -0.30 -6.63 9.63
CA VAL A 3 -0.45 -7.55 8.49
C VAL A 3 0.83 -8.32 8.17
N GLU A 4 1.99 -7.69 8.30
CA GLU A 4 3.28 -8.35 8.03
C GLU A 4 3.61 -9.40 9.09
N GLN A 5 3.28 -9.12 10.35
CA GLN A 5 3.39 -10.09 11.42
C GLN A 5 2.45 -11.27 11.19
N LEU A 6 1.21 -11.01 10.77
CA LEU A 6 0.27 -12.08 10.40
C LEU A 6 0.81 -12.96 9.26
N PHE A 7 1.33 -12.37 8.19
CA PHE A 7 1.94 -13.13 7.10
C PHE A 7 3.15 -13.95 7.53
N SER A 8 4.00 -13.38 8.39
CA SER A 8 5.15 -14.10 8.95
C SER A 8 4.73 -15.26 9.85
N CYS A 9 3.73 -15.06 10.71
CA CYS A 9 3.22 -16.11 11.60
C CYS A 9 2.57 -17.28 10.84
N HIS A 10 1.91 -17.00 9.72
CA HIS A 10 1.22 -18.01 8.91
C HIS A 10 2.09 -18.55 7.75
N GLY A 11 3.36 -18.15 7.65
CA GLY A 11 4.26 -18.62 6.59
C GLY A 11 3.76 -18.32 5.16
N ILE A 12 3.06 -17.20 4.97
CA ILE A 12 2.48 -16.85 3.67
C ILE A 12 3.59 -16.54 2.67
N SER A 13 3.61 -17.24 1.54
CA SER A 13 4.55 -17.00 0.44
C SER A 13 4.32 -15.62 -0.20
N GLU A 14 5.40 -14.98 -0.68
CA GLU A 14 5.35 -13.64 -1.30
C GLU A 14 4.29 -13.53 -2.40
N GLU A 15 4.19 -14.55 -3.24
CA GLU A 15 3.25 -14.65 -4.37
C GLU A 15 1.77 -14.57 -3.92
N LYS A 16 1.47 -15.01 -2.69
CA LYS A 16 0.09 -15.02 -2.16
C LYS A 16 -0.25 -13.78 -1.36
N LYS A 17 0.74 -13.00 -0.91
CA LYS A 17 0.54 -11.86 0.00
C LYS A 17 -0.34 -10.79 -0.63
N VAL A 18 -0.10 -10.46 -1.90
CA VAL A 18 -0.89 -9.45 -2.61
C VAL A 18 -2.35 -9.89 -2.70
N SER A 19 -2.61 -11.08 -3.22
CA SER A 19 -3.99 -11.61 -3.36
C SER A 19 -4.72 -11.69 -2.02
N LEU A 20 -4.06 -12.15 -0.96
CA LEU A 20 -4.67 -12.24 0.37
C LEU A 20 -4.96 -10.86 0.97
N ALA A 21 -4.07 -9.89 0.77
CA ALA A 21 -4.29 -8.53 1.25
C ALA A 21 -5.41 -7.82 0.48
N THR A 22 -5.44 -7.94 -0.84
CA THR A 22 -6.46 -7.28 -1.67
C THR A 22 -7.85 -7.86 -1.42
N LEU A 23 -7.97 -9.15 -1.08
CA LEU A 23 -9.22 -9.76 -0.64
C LEU A 23 -9.78 -9.15 0.65
N SER A 24 -8.92 -8.58 1.50
CA SER A 24 -9.33 -7.91 2.73
C SER A 24 -9.72 -6.44 2.53
N PHE A 25 -9.56 -5.89 1.32
CA PHE A 25 -9.90 -4.50 1.04
C PHE A 25 -11.41 -4.30 1.08
N GLN A 26 -11.81 -3.21 1.72
CA GLN A 26 -13.21 -2.82 1.88
C GLN A 26 -13.38 -1.32 1.68
N GLY A 27 -14.59 -0.90 1.33
CA GLY A 27 -14.96 0.52 1.18
C GLY A 27 -14.04 1.31 0.24
N HIS A 28 -13.55 2.46 0.72
CA HIS A 28 -12.71 3.37 -0.07
C HIS A 28 -11.41 2.73 -0.58
N VAL A 29 -10.83 1.79 0.17
CA VAL A 29 -9.58 1.13 -0.23
C VAL A 29 -9.84 0.20 -1.43
N MET A 30 -10.96 -0.51 -1.42
CA MET A 30 -11.37 -1.37 -2.55
C MET A 30 -11.62 -0.54 -3.82
N TYR A 31 -12.33 0.58 -3.71
CA TYR A 31 -12.58 1.47 -4.85
C TYR A 31 -11.29 2.09 -5.43
N TRP A 32 -10.36 2.47 -4.54
CA TRP A 32 -9.06 2.96 -4.97
C TRP A 32 -8.27 1.86 -5.69
N TRP A 33 -8.24 0.64 -5.16
CA TRP A 33 -7.52 -0.48 -5.75
C TRP A 33 -8.04 -0.82 -7.16
N THR A 34 -9.35 -0.90 -7.35
CA THR A 34 -9.93 -1.19 -8.67
C THR A 34 -9.67 -0.06 -9.67
N SER A 35 -9.68 1.19 -9.22
CA SER A 35 -9.32 2.36 -10.03
C SER A 35 -7.84 2.32 -10.45
N LEU A 36 -6.94 1.98 -9.52
CA LEU A 36 -5.51 1.81 -9.78
C LEU A 36 -5.26 0.68 -10.79
N GLU A 37 -5.87 -0.49 -10.62
CA GLU A 37 -5.75 -1.59 -11.58
C GLU A 37 -6.30 -1.24 -12.96
N LYS A 38 -7.33 -0.39 -13.04
CA LYS A 38 -7.87 0.10 -14.31
C LYS A 38 -6.89 1.05 -14.99
N GLU A 39 -6.36 2.02 -14.25
CA GLU A 39 -5.36 2.98 -14.75
C GLU A 39 -4.11 2.25 -15.27
N ARG A 40 -3.55 1.33 -14.48
CA ARG A 40 -2.40 0.51 -14.91
C ARG A 40 -2.68 -0.24 -16.22
N ARG A 41 -3.86 -0.84 -16.36
CA ARG A 41 -4.26 -1.52 -17.61
C ARG A 41 -4.34 -0.56 -18.80
N LEU A 42 -4.85 0.66 -18.62
CA LEU A 42 -4.89 1.68 -19.67
C LEU A 42 -3.50 2.14 -20.10
N HIS A 43 -2.55 2.20 -19.15
CA HIS A 43 -1.16 2.57 -19.42
C HIS A 43 -0.26 1.39 -19.82
N HIS A 44 -0.84 0.19 -20.03
CA HIS A 44 -0.09 -1.04 -20.30
C HIS A 44 0.96 -1.39 -19.24
N GLU A 45 0.75 -0.93 -18.00
CA GLU A 45 1.60 -1.29 -16.88
C GLU A 45 1.24 -2.68 -16.35
N PRO A 46 2.24 -3.46 -15.88
CA PRO A 46 1.98 -4.77 -15.31
C PRO A 46 1.13 -4.67 -14.03
N PRO A 47 0.30 -5.68 -13.70
CA PRO A 47 -0.40 -5.72 -12.42
C PRO A 47 0.63 -5.77 -11.27
N ILE A 48 0.24 -5.24 -10.12
CA ILE A 48 1.07 -5.33 -8.91
C ILE A 48 1.06 -6.79 -8.45
N GLN A 49 2.23 -7.43 -8.49
CA GLN A 49 2.40 -8.83 -8.10
C GLN A 49 3.18 -8.96 -6.79
N TYR A 50 3.97 -7.95 -6.44
CA TYR A 50 4.88 -8.02 -5.31
C TYR A 50 4.36 -7.23 -4.10
N TRP A 51 4.59 -7.78 -2.90
CA TRP A 51 4.11 -7.18 -1.65
C TRP A 51 4.71 -5.80 -1.37
N ASN A 52 5.96 -5.58 -1.75
CA ASN A 52 6.65 -4.29 -1.63
C ASN A 52 6.00 -3.20 -2.51
N GLU A 53 5.56 -3.54 -3.72
CA GLU A 53 4.86 -2.63 -4.63
C GLU A 53 3.51 -2.23 -4.06
N LEU A 54 2.74 -3.21 -3.55
CA LEU A 54 1.45 -2.96 -2.90
C LEU A 54 1.61 -2.03 -1.68
N ARG A 55 2.61 -2.29 -0.83
CA ARG A 55 2.92 -1.40 0.32
C ARG A 55 3.27 0.00 -0.13
N SER A 56 4.06 0.14 -1.19
CA SER A 56 4.47 1.44 -1.72
C SER A 56 3.30 2.21 -2.31
N ALA A 57 2.38 1.53 -3.00
CA ALA A 57 1.15 2.12 -3.51
C ALA A 57 0.21 2.58 -2.37
N LEU A 58 -0.01 1.74 -1.36
CA LEU A 58 -0.82 2.08 -0.18
C LEU A 58 -0.21 3.27 0.59
N ARG A 59 1.12 3.28 0.77
CA ARG A 59 1.81 4.41 1.41
C ARG A 59 1.62 5.69 0.59
N ARG A 60 1.86 5.69 -0.72
CA ARG A 60 1.67 6.88 -1.57
C ARG A 60 0.23 7.40 -1.56
N ARG A 61 -0.77 6.52 -1.39
CA ARG A 61 -2.18 6.91 -1.31
C ARG A 61 -2.51 7.61 0.00
N HIS A 62 -2.00 7.10 1.12
CA HIS A 62 -2.37 7.55 2.47
C HIS A 62 -1.40 8.56 3.09
N ILE A 63 -0.16 8.60 2.60
CA ILE A 63 0.90 9.49 3.05
C ILE A 63 1.07 10.54 1.97
N PRO A 64 0.66 11.80 2.22
CA PRO A 64 0.93 12.88 1.30
C PRO A 64 2.43 12.98 1.01
N PRO A 65 2.85 13.34 -0.21
CA PRO A 65 4.26 13.43 -0.56
C PRO A 65 5.06 14.43 0.30
N HIS A 66 4.38 15.36 0.97
CA HIS A 66 4.96 16.33 1.90
C HIS A 66 4.94 15.89 3.36
N TYR A 67 4.48 14.67 3.68
CA TYR A 67 4.36 14.19 5.06
C TYR A 67 5.69 14.21 5.81
N ASP A 68 6.79 13.81 5.16
CA ASP A 68 8.11 13.84 5.79
C ASP A 68 8.57 15.26 6.12
N ARG A 69 8.22 16.23 5.25
CA ARG A 69 8.50 17.66 5.48
C ARG A 69 7.65 18.22 6.61
N GLU A 70 6.35 17.93 6.64
CA GLU A 70 5.48 18.33 7.75
C GLU A 70 5.89 17.69 9.08
N LEU A 71 6.35 16.44 9.06
CA LEU A 71 6.84 15.76 10.23
C LEU A 71 8.09 16.44 10.78
N MET A 72 9.05 16.79 9.92
CA MET A 72 10.24 17.55 10.31
C MET A 72 9.88 18.94 10.83
N ASP A 73 8.98 19.67 10.18
CA ASP A 73 8.53 21.00 10.62
C ASP A 73 7.85 20.95 11.99
N LYS A 74 7.00 19.93 12.24
CA LYS A 74 6.40 19.69 13.56
C LYS A 74 7.46 19.35 14.60
N LEU A 75 8.46 18.54 14.25
CA LEU A 75 9.55 18.17 15.17
C LEU A 75 10.39 19.39 15.56
N GLN A 76 10.65 20.29 14.61
CA GLN A 76 11.40 21.52 14.86
C GLN A 76 10.62 22.52 15.71
N ARG A 77 9.28 22.57 15.59
CA ARG A 77 8.40 23.42 16.41
C ARG A 77 8.22 22.95 17.85
N LEU A 78 8.68 21.74 18.17
CA LEU A 78 8.69 21.20 19.54
C LEU A 78 9.98 21.53 20.31
N LYS A 79 10.91 22.28 19.69
CA LYS A 79 12.05 22.89 20.38
C LYS A 79 11.68 24.21 21.04
#